data_AF-A0A7S1NSK7-F1
#
_entry.id   AF-A0A7S1NSK7-F1
#
_cell.length_a   1.000
_cell.length_b   1.000
_cell.length_c   1.000
_cell.angle_alpha   90.00
_cell.angle_beta   90.00
_cell.angle_gamma   90.00
#
_symmetry.space_group_name_H-M   'P 1'
#
loop_
_entity.id
_entity.type
_entity.pdbx_description
1 polymer ?
#
loop_
_entity_poly.entity_id
_entity_poly.type
_entity_poly.pdbx_seq_one_letter_code
_entity_poly.pdbx_strand_id
1 'polypeptide(L)'
;KFHPPETVRHAYEAGQRVFGENYVQELVKKCQELPGDIRWHFIGSLQSNKCRALLEGCPGLEVIETVQSEKIARRLNAVNLELGRASLAVYLQINSSGEASKSGM
;
A
#
# COMPACT_ATOMS: atom_id res chain seq x y z
N LYS A 1 5.55 8.13 7.49
CA LYS A 1 6.33 8.37 6.24
C LYS A 1 7.75 8.79 6.63
N PHE A 2 8.79 8.23 6.00
CA PHE A 2 10.22 8.51 6.29
C PHE A 2 10.77 8.04 7.64
N HIS A 3 10.00 7.29 8.43
CA HIS A 3 10.55 6.67 9.64
C HIS A 3 11.37 5.44 9.27
N PRO A 4 12.57 5.26 9.87
CA PRO A 4 13.35 4.04 9.67
C PRO A 4 12.58 2.82 10.20
N PRO A 5 12.89 1.61 9.72
CA PRO A 5 12.30 0.36 10.21
C PRO A 5 12.34 0.26 11.74
N GLU A 6 13.40 0.75 12.36
CA GLU A 6 13.57 0.78 13.82
C GLU A 6 12.46 1.51 14.57
N THR A 7 12.02 2.66 14.06
CA THR A 7 10.91 3.40 14.67
C THR A 7 9.60 2.63 14.53
N VAL A 8 9.39 1.96 13.39
CA VAL A 8 8.22 1.12 13.17
C VAL A 8 8.23 -0.08 14.13
N ARG A 9 9.41 -0.66 14.37
CA ARG A 9 9.62 -1.75 15.33
C ARG A 9 9.26 -1.35 16.76
N HIS A 10 9.71 -0.19 17.24
CA HIS A 10 9.32 0.30 18.57
C HIS A 10 7.82 0.51 18.71
N ALA A 11 7.16 1.10 17.70
CA ALA A 11 5.71 1.25 17.71
C ALA A 11 4.99 -0.11 17.68
N TYR A 12 5.53 -1.07 16.93
CA TYR A 12 5.01 -2.44 16.88
C TYR A 12 5.11 -3.14 18.24
N GLU A 13 6.25 -3.02 18.93
CA GLU A 13 6.46 -3.55 20.27
C GLU A 13 5.52 -2.90 21.29
N ALA A 14 5.15 -1.64 21.08
CA ALA A 14 4.13 -0.94 21.87
C ALA A 14 2.67 -1.35 21.53
N GLY A 15 2.45 -2.33 20.63
CA GLY A 15 1.14 -2.87 20.29
C GLY A 15 0.52 -2.33 19.00
N GLN A 16 1.17 -1.38 18.31
CA GLN A 16 0.68 -0.91 17.01
C GLN A 16 0.80 -2.04 15.96
N ARG A 17 -0.22 -2.21 15.12
CA ARG A 17 -0.22 -3.24 14.07
C ARG A 17 -0.50 -2.70 12.68
N VAL A 18 -1.08 -1.51 12.56
CA VAL A 18 -1.44 -0.91 11.27
C VAL A 18 -0.48 0.22 10.95
N PHE A 19 0.13 0.19 9.77
CA PHE A 19 1.08 1.22 9.34
C PHE A 19 0.84 1.62 7.90
N GLY A 20 0.90 2.94 7.65
CA GLY A 20 0.74 3.53 6.33
C GLY A 20 2.07 3.92 5.69
N GLU A 21 2.30 3.49 4.45
CA GLU A 21 3.48 3.89 3.66
C GLU A 21 3.13 4.50 2.31
N ASN A 22 4.01 5.39 1.86
CA ASN A 22 3.79 6.19 0.65
C ASN A 22 4.61 5.72 -0.56
N TYR A 23 5.72 5.01 -0.34
CA TYR A 23 6.64 4.60 -1.39
C TYR A 23 6.71 3.08 -1.47
N VAL A 24 6.48 2.54 -2.66
CA VAL A 24 6.47 1.08 -2.87
C VAL A 24 7.77 0.43 -2.43
N GLN A 25 8.93 1.03 -2.77
CA GLN A 25 10.23 0.48 -2.40
C GLN A 25 10.46 0.46 -0.89
N GLU A 26 10.09 1.54 -0.18
CA GLU A 26 10.20 1.58 1.28
C GLU A 26 9.28 0.56 1.95
N LEU A 27 8.04 0.44 1.46
CA LEU A 27 7.07 -0.51 1.98
C LEU A 27 7.56 -1.95 1.79
N VAL A 28 7.97 -2.32 0.58
CA VAL A 28 8.50 -3.68 0.30
C VAL A 28 9.70 -4.01 1.18
N LYS A 29 10.64 -3.07 1.34
CA LYS A 29 11.78 -3.25 2.24
C LYS A 29 11.32 -3.49 3.69
N LYS A 30 10.37 -2.68 4.17
CA LYS A 30 9.82 -2.80 5.52
C LYS A 30 9.05 -4.12 5.73
N CYS A 31 8.30 -4.59 4.74
CA CYS A 31 7.60 -5.87 4.84
C CYS A 31 8.57 -7.08 4.91
N GLN A 32 9.82 -6.92 4.47
CA GLN A 32 10.87 -7.94 4.59
C GLN A 32 11.62 -7.88 5.94
N GLU A 33 11.78 -6.68 6.50
CA GLU A 33 12.58 -6.45 7.71
C GLU A 33 11.77 -6.51 9.01
N LEU A 34 10.44 -6.37 8.93
CA LEU A 34 9.55 -6.26 10.09
C LEU A 34 8.63 -7.50 10.25
N PRO A 35 8.05 -7.70 11.44
CA PRO A 35 7.14 -8.82 11.71
C PRO A 35 6.00 -8.95 10.69
N GLY A 36 5.71 -10.20 10.31
CA GLY A 36 4.76 -10.52 9.24
C GLY A 36 3.28 -10.33 9.59
N ASP A 37 2.94 -10.09 10.86
CA ASP A 37 1.58 -9.77 11.32
C ASP A 37 1.26 -8.27 11.23
N ILE A 38 2.20 -7.45 10.76
CA ILE A 38 1.93 -6.05 10.45
C ILE A 38 0.95 -5.95 9.28
N ARG A 39 -0.06 -5.12 9.48
CA ARG A 39 -1.08 -4.78 8.50
C ARG A 39 -0.71 -3.48 7.81
N TRP A 40 -0.30 -3.61 6.56
CA TRP A 40 0.20 -2.49 5.77
C TRP A 40 -0.91 -1.84 4.96
N HIS A 41 -0.93 -0.51 5.02
CA HIS A 41 -1.75 0.34 4.18
C HIS A 41 -0.85 1.10 3.21
N PHE A 42 -1.16 1.06 1.92
CA PHE A 42 -0.50 1.91 0.94
C PHE A 42 -1.32 3.18 0.73
N ILE A 43 -0.75 4.32 1.14
CA ILE A 43 -1.40 5.64 1.14
C ILE A 43 -0.73 6.63 0.16
N GLY A 44 0.22 6.16 -0.65
CA GLY A 44 0.91 6.97 -1.67
C GLY A 44 0.30 6.83 -3.05
N SER A 45 0.74 7.65 -4.03
CA SER A 45 0.29 7.50 -5.42
C SER A 45 0.83 6.20 -6.04
N LEU A 46 -0.06 5.36 -6.57
CA LEU A 46 0.31 4.08 -7.16
C LEU A 46 0.40 4.16 -8.69
N GLN A 47 1.56 3.82 -9.24
CA GLN A 47 1.74 3.64 -10.68
C GLN A 47 1.42 2.19 -11.09
N SER A 48 0.76 1.99 -12.23
CA SER A 48 0.31 0.66 -12.67
C SER A 48 1.43 -0.37 -12.86
N ASN A 49 2.64 0.07 -13.21
CA ASN A 49 3.81 -0.81 -13.36
C ASN A 49 4.40 -1.24 -12.00
N LYS A 50 4.04 -0.59 -10.90
CA LYS A 50 4.51 -0.92 -9.54
C LYS A 50 3.53 -1.83 -8.78
N CYS A 51 2.32 -2.05 -9.27
CA CYS A 51 1.33 -2.91 -8.62
C CYS A 51 1.87 -4.31 -8.31
N ARG A 52 2.59 -4.93 -9.27
CA ARG A 52 3.14 -6.28 -9.06
C ARG A 52 4.24 -6.30 -8.00
N ALA A 53 5.22 -5.42 -8.12
CA ALA A 53 6.28 -5.31 -7.13
C ALA A 53 5.73 -5.06 -5.71
N LEU A 54 4.68 -4.25 -5.59
CA LEU A 54 4.01 -3.98 -4.32
C LEU A 54 3.34 -5.24 -3.73
N LEU A 55 2.55 -5.96 -4.54
CA LEU A 55 1.81 -7.14 -4.08
C LEU A 55 2.70 -8.36 -3.81
N GLU A 56 3.78 -8.53 -4.57
CA GLU A 56 4.78 -9.59 -4.33
C GLU A 56 5.64 -9.27 -3.12
N GLY A 57 6.09 -8.01 -3.01
CA GLY A 57 7.03 -7.58 -1.99
C GLY A 57 6.42 -7.28 -0.63
N CYS A 58 5.09 -7.19 -0.52
CA CYS A 58 4.41 -7.01 0.76
C CYS A 58 3.24 -8.00 0.96
N PRO A 59 3.52 -9.18 1.53
CA PRO A 59 2.48 -10.15 1.91
C PRO A 59 1.40 -9.55 2.82
N GLY A 60 1.78 -8.78 3.83
CA GLY A 60 0.88 -8.13 4.80
C GLY A 60 0.14 -6.88 4.31
N LEU A 61 0.09 -6.61 2.99
CA LEU A 61 -0.70 -5.50 2.45
C LEU A 61 -2.20 -5.79 2.57
N GLU A 62 -2.88 -5.01 3.40
CA GLU A 62 -4.32 -5.12 3.66
C GLU A 62 -5.13 -4.16 2.77
N VAL A 63 -4.67 -2.91 2.64
CA VAL A 63 -5.44 -1.85 1.97
C VAL A 63 -4.55 -1.00 1.04
N ILE A 64 -5.11 -0.61 -0.11
CA ILE A 64 -4.58 0.48 -0.94
C ILE A 64 -5.60 1.63 -0.96
N GLU A 65 -5.24 2.78 -0.40
CA GLU A 65 -6.19 3.89 -0.17
C GLU A 65 -6.27 4.89 -1.33
N THR A 66 -5.43 4.72 -2.34
CA THR A 66 -5.15 5.74 -3.37
C THR A 66 -5.51 5.30 -4.79
N VAL A 67 -6.50 4.41 -4.93
CA VAL A 67 -6.92 3.95 -6.25
C VAL A 67 -7.68 5.07 -6.95
N GLN A 68 -7.07 5.62 -8.01
CA GLN A 68 -7.57 6.79 -8.74
C GLN A 68 -7.99 6.50 -10.19
N SER A 69 -7.90 5.25 -10.64
CA SER A 69 -8.33 4.89 -11.99
C SER A 69 -8.69 3.42 -12.11
N GLU A 70 -9.61 3.13 -13.04
CA GLU A 70 -9.98 1.77 -13.42
C GLU A 70 -8.76 0.96 -13.89
N LYS A 71 -7.81 1.59 -14.58
CA LYS A 71 -6.56 0.96 -15.03
C LYS A 71 -5.77 0.39 -13.84
N ILE A 72 -5.64 1.15 -12.76
CA ILE A 72 -4.95 0.69 -11.54
C ILE A 72 -5.76 -0.43 -10.87
N ALA A 73 -7.07 -0.24 -10.72
CA ALA A 73 -7.95 -1.23 -10.10
C ALA A 73 -7.90 -2.60 -10.82
N ARG A 74 -8.03 -2.59 -12.16
CA ARG A 74 -7.93 -3.81 -12.98
C ARG A 74 -6.56 -4.47 -12.86
N ARG A 75 -5.49 -3.68 -12.85
CA ARG A 75 -4.13 -4.21 -12.71
C ARG A 75 -3.89 -4.83 -11.34
N LEU A 76 -4.37 -4.20 -10.27
CA LEU A 76 -4.31 -4.75 -8.92
C LEU A 76 -5.08 -6.06 -8.82
N ASN A 77 -6.31 -6.11 -9.34
CA ASN A 77 -7.14 -7.31 -9.31
C ASN A 77 -6.47 -8.48 -10.07
N ALA A 78 -5.99 -8.23 -11.30
CA ALA A 78 -5.32 -9.25 -12.10
C ALA A 78 -4.10 -9.84 -11.37
N VAL A 79 -3.23 -8.99 -10.82
CA VAL A 79 -2.03 -9.46 -10.13
C VAL A 79 -2.37 -10.14 -8.79
N ASN A 80 -3.37 -9.65 -8.05
CA ASN A 80 -3.78 -10.28 -6.79
C ASN A 80 -4.29 -11.71 -7.02
N LEU A 81 -5.06 -11.93 -8.10
CA LEU A 81 -5.53 -13.26 -8.52
C LEU A 81 -4.38 -14.15 -8.99
N GLU A 82 -3.47 -13.63 -9.82
CA GLU A 82 -2.29 -14.37 -10.30
C GLU A 82 -1.41 -14.87 -9.14
N LEU A 83 -1.31 -14.09 -8.06
CA LEU A 83 -0.53 -14.43 -6.86
C LEU A 83 -1.30 -15.32 -5.86
N GLY A 84 -2.58 -15.61 -6.11
CA GLY A 84 -3.42 -16.40 -5.20
C GLY A 84 -3.61 -15.77 -3.82
N ARG A 85 -3.57 -14.43 -3.73
CA ARG A 85 -3.70 -13.70 -2.47
C ARG A 85 -5.16 -13.64 -2.01
N ALA A 86 -5.35 -13.43 -0.71
CA ALA A 86 -6.65 -13.03 -0.17
C ALA A 86 -7.16 -11.72 -0.81
N SER A 87 -8.44 -11.43 -0.64
CA SER A 87 -9.05 -10.20 -1.17
C SER A 87 -8.31 -8.96 -0.66
N LEU A 88 -7.91 -8.09 -1.58
CA LEU A 88 -7.25 -6.82 -1.29
C LEU A 88 -8.30 -5.71 -1.17
N ALA A 89 -8.37 -5.05 -0.01
CA ALA A 89 -9.24 -3.89 0.15
C ALA A 89 -8.66 -2.67 -0.59
N VAL A 90 -9.55 -1.87 -1.16
CA VAL A 90 -9.18 -0.65 -1.87
C VAL A 90 -10.12 0.50 -1.51
N TYR A 91 -9.57 1.70 -1.38
CA TYR A 91 -10.37 2.94 -1.37
C TYR A 91 -10.15 3.70 -2.67
N LEU A 92 -11.23 4.35 -3.12
CA LEU A 92 -11.19 5.25 -4.26
C LEU A 92 -10.77 6.64 -3.79
N GLN A 93 -9.70 7.17 -4.38
CA GLN A 93 -9.26 8.53 -4.09
C GLN A 93 -10.03 9.52 -4.96
N ILE A 94 -10.82 10.38 -4.31
CA ILE A 94 -11.62 11.42 -4.96
C ILE A 94 -10.98 12.78 -4.71
N ASN A 95 -10.83 13.60 -5.75
CA ASN A 95 -10.39 14.97 -5.61
C ASN A 95 -11.57 15.87 -5.21
N SER A 96 -11.77 16.06 -3.90
CA SER A 96 -12.82 16.93 -3.37
C SER A 96 -12.50 18.44 -3.41
N SER A 97 -11.31 18.82 -3.87
CA SER A 97 -10.83 20.20 -3.77
C SER A 97 -11.21 21.11 -4.94
N GLY A 98 -11.66 20.55 -6.07
CA GLY A 98 -11.96 21.29 -7.29
C GLY A 98 -10.74 21.82 -8.04
N GLU A 99 -9.53 21.62 -7.53
CA GLU A 99 -8.28 22.01 -8.19
C GLU A 99 -7.76 20.88 -9.08
N ALA A 100 -7.62 21.14 -10.38
CA ALA A 100 -7.16 20.15 -11.36
C ALA A 100 -5.73 19.61 -11.12
N SER A 101 -4.93 20.29 -10.29
CA SER A 101 -3.55 19.91 -9.98
C SER A 101 -3.42 18.85 -8.87
N LYS A 102 -4.49 18.54 -8.14
CA LYS A 102 -4.49 17.56 -7.04
C LYS A 102 -4.89 16.16 -7.52
N SER A 103 -4.27 15.14 -6.94
CA SER A 103 -4.52 13.73 -7.29
C SER A 103 -5.87 13.24 -6.76
N GLY A 104 -6.49 12.32 -7.51
CA GLY A 104 -7.84 11.80 -7.27
C GLY A 104 -8.70 11.90 -8.53
N MET A 105 -9.77 11.10 -8.59
CA MET A 105 -10.80 11.22 -9.63
C MET A 105 -11.61 12.50 -9.47
#